data_AF-A0A7C7M8R6-F1
#
_entry.id   AF-A0A7C7M8R6-F1
#
_cell.length_a   1.000
_cell.length_b   1.000
_cell.length_c   1.000
_cell.angle_alpha   90.00
_cell.angle_beta   90.00
_cell.angle_gamma   90.00
#
_symmetry.space_group_name_H-M   'P 1'
#
loop_
_entity.id
_entity.type
_entity.pdbx_description
1 polymer ?
#
loop_
_entity_poly.entity_id
_entity_poly.type
_entity_poly.pdbx_seq_one_letter_code
_entity_poly.pdbx_strand_id
1 'polypeptide(L)'
;MLRTGLLALLTFMGCAGPGRQLLLLTPQKSYPELLEEYRSCTGKGSIDTSGPIRGILSFTYKSQRDSTFFQFTDALGRKALLMWITPNTVTARNLIDNKQYGYDQIMDFFPFLKIMEPSDITEFLWGVEPDYREKFKSVDPSITQHIVLEFTSEKMGEEPRALVAAKFQDKESNQTVRVKIRNRNRNTDHVNLKKVWKLLQY
;
A
#
# COMPACT_ATOMS: atom_id res chain seq x y z
N MET A 1 -72.71 -46.00 -1.33
CA MET A 1 -71.80 -47.08 -0.87
C MET A 1 -70.48 -46.94 -1.61
N LEU A 2 -69.37 -47.12 -0.88
CA LEU A 2 -67.96 -47.25 -1.34
C LEU A 2 -67.32 -45.98 -1.96
N ARG A 3 -66.30 -45.39 -1.28
CA ARG A 3 -64.84 -45.66 -1.44
C ARG A 3 -64.38 -45.20 -2.82
N THR A 4 -63.44 -44.28 -3.02
CA THR A 4 -62.04 -44.16 -2.56
C THR A 4 -61.51 -42.98 -3.38
N GLY A 5 -60.68 -42.07 -2.89
CA GLY A 5 -59.29 -42.32 -2.54
C GLY A 5 -58.55 -41.00 -2.63
N LEU A 6 -57.83 -40.71 -1.56
CA LEU A 6 -56.99 -39.55 -1.31
C LEU A 6 -55.88 -39.46 -2.38
N LEU A 7 -55.77 -38.34 -3.10
CA LEU A 7 -54.53 -37.97 -3.80
C LEU A 7 -54.10 -36.60 -3.29
N ALA A 8 -53.39 -36.59 -2.16
CA ALA A 8 -52.63 -35.44 -1.70
C ALA A 8 -51.36 -35.36 -2.56
N LEU A 9 -51.34 -34.44 -3.50
CA LEU A 9 -50.18 -34.15 -4.34
C LEU A 9 -49.12 -33.44 -3.48
N LEU A 10 -48.12 -34.20 -3.01
CA LEU A 10 -46.90 -33.67 -2.39
C LEU A 10 -46.11 -32.86 -3.41
N THR A 11 -46.31 -31.54 -3.42
CA THR A 11 -45.40 -30.61 -4.09
C THR A 11 -44.22 -30.34 -3.15
N PHE A 12 -43.15 -31.12 -3.31
CA PHE A 12 -41.84 -30.72 -2.80
C PHE A 12 -41.35 -29.53 -3.63
N MET A 13 -41.72 -28.31 -3.22
CA MET A 13 -40.91 -27.14 -3.60
C MET A 13 -39.58 -27.29 -2.88
N GLY A 14 -38.58 -27.79 -3.60
CA GLY A 14 -37.22 -27.85 -3.11
C GLY A 14 -36.76 -26.45 -2.70
N CYS A 15 -36.36 -26.30 -1.44
CA CYS A 15 -35.53 -25.18 -1.04
C CYS A 15 -34.26 -25.21 -1.89
N ALA A 16 -34.17 -24.33 -2.87
CA ALA A 16 -32.89 -23.97 -3.47
C ALA A 16 -32.06 -23.35 -2.33
N GLY A 17 -31.12 -24.12 -1.77
CA GLY A 17 -30.14 -23.61 -0.83
C GLY A 17 -29.36 -22.46 -1.48
N PRO A 18 -28.92 -21.45 -0.71
CA PRO A 18 -28.17 -20.33 -1.27
C PRO A 18 -26.96 -20.88 -2.01
N GLY A 19 -26.91 -20.64 -3.32
CA GLY A 19 -25.78 -20.99 -4.15
C GLY A 19 -24.54 -20.42 -3.48
N ARG A 20 -23.63 -21.30 -3.05
CA ARG A 20 -22.31 -20.89 -2.57
C ARG A 20 -21.70 -20.11 -3.71
N GLN A 21 -21.64 -18.78 -3.59
CA GLN A 21 -20.75 -17.96 -4.38
C GLN A 21 -19.36 -18.53 -4.10
N LEU A 22 -18.87 -19.36 -5.03
CA LEU A 22 -17.46 -19.68 -5.10
C LEU A 22 -16.78 -18.33 -5.18
N LEU A 23 -16.15 -17.90 -4.09
CA LEU A 23 -15.22 -16.80 -4.11
C LEU A 23 -14.16 -17.19 -5.14
N LEU A 24 -14.32 -16.71 -6.37
CA LEU A 24 -13.26 -16.69 -7.36
C LEU A 24 -12.13 -15.90 -6.70
N LEU A 25 -11.18 -16.63 -6.13
CA LEU A 25 -9.91 -16.11 -5.68
C LEU A 25 -9.17 -15.73 -6.97
N THR A 26 -9.44 -14.56 -7.51
CA THR A 26 -8.55 -13.99 -8.52
C THR A 26 -7.21 -13.77 -7.83
N PRO A 27 -6.14 -14.45 -8.30
CA PRO A 27 -4.81 -14.21 -7.76
C PRO A 27 -4.46 -12.73 -7.95
N GLN A 28 -3.78 -12.17 -6.95
CA GLN A 28 -3.29 -10.79 -6.99
C GLN A 28 -2.25 -10.70 -8.11
N LYS A 29 -2.42 -9.73 -9.02
CA LYS A 29 -1.46 -9.50 -10.11
C LYS A 29 -0.11 -9.11 -9.54
N SER A 30 0.94 -9.66 -10.12
CA SER A 30 2.32 -9.23 -9.89
C SER A 30 2.55 -7.83 -10.42
N TYR A 31 3.64 -7.19 -9.98
CA TYR A 31 3.97 -5.85 -10.41
C TYR A 31 4.23 -5.75 -11.93
N PRO A 32 4.96 -6.68 -12.57
CA PRO A 32 5.11 -6.69 -14.04
C PRO A 32 3.76 -6.76 -14.78
N GLU A 33 2.84 -7.63 -14.37
CA GLU A 33 1.50 -7.73 -14.98
C GLU A 33 0.72 -6.42 -14.86
N LEU A 34 0.85 -5.70 -13.73
CA LEU A 34 0.23 -4.38 -13.58
C LEU A 34 0.83 -3.33 -14.53
N LEU A 35 2.14 -3.40 -14.82
CA LEU A 35 2.81 -2.47 -15.73
C LEU A 35 2.48 -2.72 -17.21
N GLU A 36 2.05 -3.93 -17.57
CA GLU A 36 1.53 -4.25 -18.89
C GLU A 36 0.16 -3.58 -19.14
N GLU A 37 -0.69 -3.54 -18.11
CA GLU A 37 -2.06 -3.02 -18.20
C GLU A 37 -2.17 -1.52 -17.95
N TYR A 38 -1.37 -0.98 -17.03
CA TYR A 38 -1.50 0.39 -16.56
C TYR A 38 -0.21 1.18 -16.75
N ARG A 39 -0.36 2.46 -17.09
CA ARG A 39 0.75 3.39 -17.28
C ARG A 39 1.08 4.18 -16.02
N SER A 40 0.11 4.37 -15.13
CA SER A 40 0.33 5.09 -13.88
C SER A 40 -0.56 4.58 -12.75
N CYS A 41 -0.15 4.84 -11.51
CA CYS A 41 -0.94 4.60 -10.32
C CYS A 41 -0.97 5.87 -9.47
N THR A 42 -2.16 6.27 -9.02
CA THR A 42 -2.35 7.46 -8.18
C THR A 42 -3.24 7.12 -7.00
N GLY A 43 -3.11 7.88 -5.92
CA GLY A 43 -3.98 7.67 -4.79
C GLY A 43 -3.71 8.58 -3.63
N LYS A 44 -4.33 8.25 -2.52
CA LYS A 44 -4.31 8.99 -1.26
C LYS A 44 -4.20 8.03 -0.10
N GLY A 45 -3.62 8.51 0.98
CA GLY A 45 -3.47 7.73 2.19
C GLY A 45 -3.03 8.58 3.36
N SER A 46 -2.61 7.90 4.42
CA SER A 46 -2.04 8.51 5.61
C SER A 46 -0.85 7.72 6.10
N ILE A 47 0.12 8.42 6.66
CA ILE A 47 1.22 7.84 7.44
C ILE A 47 1.05 8.29 8.89
N ASP A 48 1.10 7.35 9.81
CA ASP A 48 1.05 7.55 11.25
C ASP A 48 2.34 7.00 11.85
N THR A 49 3.09 7.88 12.51
CA THR A 49 4.39 7.57 13.11
C THR A 49 4.31 7.75 14.61
N SER A 50 4.86 6.79 15.34
CA SER A 50 5.03 6.85 16.80
C SER A 50 6.41 6.38 17.22
N GLY A 51 6.83 6.77 18.43
CA GLY A 51 8.19 6.50 18.95
C GLY A 51 9.01 7.79 18.98
N PRO A 52 10.27 7.77 18.51
CA PRO A 52 11.15 8.96 18.45
C PRO A 52 10.63 10.07 17.52
N ILE A 53 9.99 9.68 16.42
CA ILE A 53 9.28 10.57 15.50
C ILE A 53 7.79 10.31 15.67
N ARG A 54 7.02 11.38 15.90
CA ARG A 54 5.58 11.30 16.12
C ARG A 54 4.83 12.25 15.21
N GLY A 55 3.76 11.74 14.62
CA GLY A 55 2.86 12.57 13.83
C GLY A 55 2.07 11.78 12.81
N ILE A 56 0.96 12.37 12.40
CA ILE A 56 0.08 11.86 11.36
C ILE A 56 0.10 12.85 10.20
N LEU A 57 0.45 12.37 9.02
CA LEU A 57 0.36 13.13 7.78
C LEU A 57 -0.55 12.41 6.81
N SER A 58 -1.43 13.17 6.15
CA SER A 58 -2.11 12.66 4.95
C SER A 58 -1.17 12.81 3.75
N PHE A 59 -1.34 11.97 2.74
CA PHE A 59 -0.59 12.10 1.50
C PHE A 59 -1.44 11.87 0.27
N THR A 60 -0.98 12.44 -0.84
CA THR A 60 -1.35 12.03 -2.19
C THR A 60 -0.10 11.52 -2.89
N TYR A 61 -0.23 10.45 -3.69
CA TYR A 61 0.88 9.94 -4.49
C TYR A 61 0.54 9.87 -5.98
N LYS A 62 1.60 9.98 -6.79
CA LYS A 62 1.60 9.74 -8.23
C LYS A 62 2.78 8.85 -8.54
N SER A 63 2.52 7.71 -9.16
CA SER A 63 3.52 6.72 -9.51
C SER A 63 3.41 6.36 -10.99
N GLN A 64 4.55 6.15 -11.64
CA GLN A 64 4.63 5.72 -13.02
C GLN A 64 5.89 4.88 -13.18
N ARG A 65 5.71 3.64 -13.63
CA ARG A 65 6.77 2.63 -13.62
C ARG A 65 7.40 2.60 -12.22
N ASP A 66 8.72 2.64 -12.17
CA ASP A 66 9.58 2.51 -11.01
C ASP A 66 9.74 3.77 -10.14
N SER A 67 9.00 4.84 -10.47
CA SER A 67 9.17 6.15 -9.84
C SER A 67 7.87 6.62 -9.21
N THR A 68 7.97 7.15 -7.99
CA THR A 68 6.83 7.58 -7.19
C THR A 68 7.10 8.94 -6.56
N PHE A 69 6.12 9.84 -6.66
CA PHE A 69 6.10 11.11 -5.94
C PHE A 69 5.00 11.13 -4.90
N PHE A 70 5.33 11.58 -3.70
CA PHE A 70 4.40 11.91 -2.62
C PHE A 70 4.36 13.41 -2.36
N GLN A 71 3.17 13.88 -2.03
CA GLN A 71 2.94 15.17 -1.38
C GLN A 71 2.21 14.91 -0.07
N PHE A 72 2.87 15.20 1.05
CA PHE A 72 2.30 15.08 2.39
C PHE A 72 1.70 16.40 2.85
N THR A 73 0.58 16.30 3.56
CA THR A 73 -0.13 17.42 4.17
C THR A 73 -0.31 17.18 5.66
N ASP A 74 -0.14 18.24 6.46
CA ASP A 74 -0.42 18.20 7.89
C ASP A 74 -1.94 18.17 8.19
N ALA A 75 -2.29 18.15 9.48
CA ALA A 75 -3.69 18.13 9.93
C ALA A 75 -4.49 19.37 9.51
N LEU A 76 -3.84 20.48 9.16
CA LEU A 76 -4.46 21.71 8.66
C LEU A 76 -4.57 21.72 7.12
N GLY A 77 -4.12 20.66 6.44
CA GLY A 77 -4.11 20.56 4.98
C GLY A 77 -2.97 21.32 4.30
N ARG A 78 -2.00 21.85 5.07
CA ARG A 78 -0.84 22.55 4.51
C ARG A 78 0.16 21.53 3.99
N LYS A 79 0.81 21.81 2.86
CA LYS A 79 1.88 20.96 2.34
C LYS A 79 3.08 21.03 3.28
N ALA A 80 3.49 19.88 3.81
CA ALA A 80 4.55 19.79 4.81
C ALA A 80 5.84 19.16 4.25
N LEU A 81 5.69 18.12 3.42
CA LEU A 81 6.81 17.34 2.91
C LEU A 81 6.52 16.89 1.47
N LEU A 82 7.53 16.96 0.63
CA LEU A 82 7.55 16.30 -0.67
C LEU A 82 8.52 15.12 -0.60
N MET A 83 8.18 14.00 -1.24
CA MET A 83 9.10 12.86 -1.32
C MET A 83 9.08 12.27 -2.73
N TRP A 84 10.24 11.87 -3.19
CA TRP A 84 10.45 11.23 -4.48
C TRP A 84 11.22 9.95 -4.30
N ILE A 85 10.72 8.90 -4.91
CA ILE A 85 11.23 7.55 -4.88
C ILE A 85 11.55 7.17 -6.32
N THR A 86 12.76 6.66 -6.52
CA THR A 86 13.24 5.99 -7.74
C THR A 86 13.63 4.55 -7.34
N PRO A 87 14.03 3.65 -8.26
CA PRO A 87 14.42 2.29 -7.89
C PRO A 87 15.41 2.20 -6.72
N ASN A 88 16.38 3.12 -6.66
CA ASN A 88 17.56 2.96 -5.80
C ASN A 88 17.73 4.09 -4.78
N THR A 89 16.88 5.12 -4.80
CA THR A 89 17.02 6.24 -3.88
C THR A 89 15.69 6.88 -3.54
N VAL A 90 15.64 7.43 -2.33
CA VAL A 90 14.57 8.30 -1.83
C VAL A 90 15.15 9.70 -1.60
N THR A 91 14.40 10.73 -1.96
CA THR A 91 14.72 12.11 -1.64
C THR A 91 13.48 12.77 -1.05
N ALA A 92 13.64 13.53 0.03
CA ALA A 92 12.54 14.25 0.65
C ALA A 92 12.89 15.72 0.88
N ARG A 93 11.90 16.60 0.76
CA ARG A 93 12.01 18.04 0.99
C ARG A 93 10.98 18.47 2.02
N ASN A 94 11.44 18.78 3.23
CA ASN A 94 10.61 19.41 4.25
C ASN A 94 10.41 20.88 3.85
N LEU A 95 9.16 21.25 3.61
CA LEU A 95 8.77 22.58 3.14
C LEU A 95 8.64 23.60 4.29
N ILE A 96 8.51 23.13 5.53
CA ILE A 96 8.42 23.99 6.73
C ILE A 96 9.80 24.55 7.05
N ASP A 97 10.80 23.67 7.12
CA ASP A 97 12.18 24.04 7.48
C ASP A 97 13.07 24.30 6.26
N ASN A 98 12.50 24.22 5.05
CA ASN A 98 13.19 24.33 3.77
C ASN A 98 14.46 23.45 3.70
N LYS A 99 14.35 22.20 4.17
CA LYS A 99 15.47 21.25 4.28
C LYS A 99 15.24 20.03 3.40
N GLN A 100 16.28 19.66 2.66
CA GLN A 100 16.29 18.45 1.85
C GLN A 100 17.01 17.32 2.59
N TYR A 101 16.50 16.11 2.42
CA TYR A 101 17.03 14.87 2.98
C TYR A 101 17.33 13.89 1.86
N GLY A 102 18.56 13.38 1.84
CA GLY A 102 18.97 12.27 0.97
C GLY A 102 18.58 10.91 1.56
N TYR A 103 18.82 9.84 0.80
CA TYR A 103 18.36 8.51 1.18
C TYR A 103 18.94 8.04 2.52
N ASP A 104 20.27 8.16 2.72
CA ASP A 104 20.93 7.77 3.98
C ASP A 104 20.32 8.48 5.20
N GLN A 105 20.07 9.79 5.08
CA GLN A 105 19.44 10.56 6.15
C GLN A 105 17.99 10.11 6.42
N ILE A 106 17.26 9.71 5.38
CA ILE A 106 15.89 9.18 5.54
C ILE A 106 15.95 7.80 6.19
N MET A 107 16.93 6.97 5.88
CA MET A 107 17.15 5.67 6.53
C MET A 107 17.48 5.82 8.01
N ASP A 108 18.20 6.86 8.41
CA ASP A 108 18.46 7.17 9.81
C ASP A 108 17.16 7.45 10.59
N PHE A 109 16.19 8.14 9.96
CA PHE A 109 14.87 8.38 10.55
C PHE A 109 13.96 7.16 10.52
N PHE A 110 14.13 6.29 9.52
CA PHE A 110 13.25 5.16 9.25
C PHE A 110 14.06 3.90 8.94
N PRO A 111 14.55 3.19 9.98
CA PRO A 111 15.45 2.04 9.83
C PRO A 111 14.88 0.89 9.00
N PHE A 112 13.56 0.81 8.82
CA PHE A 112 12.92 -0.18 7.94
C PHE A 112 13.40 -0.12 6.49
N LEU A 113 13.90 1.03 6.06
CA LEU A 113 14.47 1.25 4.74
C LEU A 113 15.82 0.56 4.53
N LYS A 114 16.41 -0.04 5.58
CA LYS A 114 17.54 -0.98 5.48
C LYS A 114 17.12 -2.35 4.94
N ILE A 115 15.82 -2.65 4.97
CA ILE A 115 15.27 -3.94 4.53
C ILE A 115 14.33 -3.75 3.34
N MET A 116 13.46 -2.73 3.41
CA MET A 116 12.59 -2.34 2.31
C MET A 116 13.34 -1.40 1.38
N GLU A 117 13.54 -1.85 0.15
CA GLU A 117 14.12 -1.03 -0.90
C GLU A 117 13.11 0.00 -1.40
N PRO A 118 13.56 1.09 -2.05
CA PRO A 118 12.67 2.10 -2.62
C PRO A 118 11.66 1.53 -3.63
N SER A 119 12.05 0.50 -4.40
CA SER A 119 11.17 -0.26 -5.30
C SER A 119 10.01 -0.94 -4.57
N ASP A 120 10.25 -1.55 -3.40
CA ASP A 120 9.23 -2.24 -2.60
C ASP A 120 8.11 -1.29 -2.17
N ILE A 121 8.46 -0.04 -1.87
CA ILE A 121 7.49 1.01 -1.53
C ILE A 121 6.63 1.33 -2.76
N THR A 122 7.23 1.39 -3.94
CA THR A 122 6.49 1.60 -5.19
C THR A 122 5.54 0.43 -5.45
N GLU A 123 6.00 -0.82 -5.32
CA GLU A 123 5.15 -2.01 -5.47
C GLU A 123 3.95 -2.01 -4.52
N PHE A 124 4.18 -1.70 -3.24
CA PHE A 124 3.12 -1.56 -2.23
C PHE A 124 2.04 -0.54 -2.67
N LEU A 125 2.44 0.60 -3.22
CA LEU A 125 1.51 1.62 -3.71
C LEU A 125 0.71 1.16 -4.92
N TRP A 126 1.28 0.29 -5.76
CA TRP A 126 0.57 -0.36 -6.85
C TRP A 126 -0.33 -1.51 -6.39
N GLY A 127 -0.21 -1.88 -5.12
CA GLY A 127 -1.02 -2.90 -4.47
C GLY A 127 -0.43 -4.28 -4.65
N VAL A 128 0.90 -4.40 -4.67
CA VAL A 128 1.64 -5.65 -4.64
C VAL A 128 2.36 -5.74 -3.30
N GLU A 129 2.24 -6.87 -2.61
CA GLU A 129 2.99 -7.07 -1.37
C GLU A 129 4.45 -7.39 -1.74
N PRO A 130 5.43 -6.59 -1.28
CA PRO A 130 6.83 -6.80 -1.64
C PRO A 130 7.37 -8.08 -0.98
N ASP A 131 8.24 -8.80 -1.69
CA ASP A 131 8.93 -9.96 -1.11
C ASP A 131 10.12 -9.51 -0.25
N TYR A 132 9.81 -9.09 0.96
CA TYR A 132 10.83 -8.70 1.95
C TYR A 132 11.47 -9.91 2.64
N ARG A 133 10.86 -11.10 2.59
CA ARG A 133 11.31 -12.24 3.41
C ARG A 133 12.64 -12.80 2.95
N GLU A 134 12.87 -12.85 1.64
CA GLU A 134 14.19 -13.21 1.10
C GLU A 134 15.24 -12.13 1.44
N LYS A 135 14.85 -10.85 1.41
CA LYS A 135 15.74 -9.73 1.75
C LYS A 135 16.18 -9.77 3.22
N PHE A 136 15.29 -10.17 4.14
CA PHE A 136 15.63 -10.40 5.55
C PHE A 136 16.81 -11.36 5.74
N LYS A 137 17.00 -12.34 4.86
CA LYS A 137 18.11 -13.30 4.96
C LYS A 137 19.46 -12.68 4.63
N SER A 138 19.47 -11.60 3.83
CA SER A 138 20.68 -10.89 3.43
C SER A 138 21.10 -9.75 4.36
N VAL A 139 20.20 -9.32 5.26
CA VAL A 139 20.46 -8.26 6.24
C VAL A 139 20.95 -8.87 7.54
N ASP A 140 21.84 -8.15 8.24
CA ASP A 140 22.39 -8.57 9.53
C ASP A 140 21.27 -9.00 10.50
N PRO A 141 21.32 -10.23 11.06
CA PRO A 141 20.33 -10.72 12.02
C PRO A 141 20.13 -9.82 13.24
N SER A 142 21.16 -9.08 13.66
CA SER A 142 21.08 -8.13 14.77
C SER A 142 20.10 -6.98 14.49
N ILE A 143 19.93 -6.62 13.22
CA ILE A 143 18.98 -5.59 12.78
C ILE A 143 17.59 -6.22 12.59
N THR A 144 17.51 -7.36 11.90
CA THR A 144 16.21 -7.94 11.51
C THR A 144 15.42 -8.52 12.69
N GLN A 145 16.08 -8.98 13.76
CA GLN A 145 15.41 -9.52 14.96
C GLN A 145 14.50 -8.50 15.68
N HIS A 146 14.78 -7.20 15.53
CA HIS A 146 14.01 -6.12 16.14
C HIS A 146 12.90 -5.58 15.24
N ILE A 147 12.93 -5.95 13.96
CA ILE A 147 12.05 -5.40 12.94
C ILE A 147 10.88 -6.34 12.64
N VAL A 148 9.68 -5.78 12.63
CA VAL A 148 8.44 -6.47 12.24
C VAL A 148 7.77 -5.69 11.11
N LEU A 149 7.44 -6.39 10.02
CA LEU A 149 6.63 -5.85 8.92
C LEU A 149 5.33 -6.64 8.80
N GLU A 150 4.22 -5.93 8.75
CA GLU A 150 2.88 -6.49 8.62
C GLU A 150 2.17 -5.79 7.47
N PHE A 151 1.57 -6.57 6.57
CA PHE A 151 0.76 -6.09 5.46
C PHE A 151 -0.69 -6.50 5.67
N THR A 152 -1.62 -5.62 5.32
CA THR A 152 -3.06 -5.86 5.52
C THR A 152 -3.83 -5.61 4.24
N SER A 153 -4.67 -6.57 3.88
CA SER A 153 -5.53 -6.52 2.71
C SER A 153 -7.01 -6.44 3.12
N GLU A 154 -7.75 -5.56 2.46
CA GLU A 154 -9.17 -5.31 2.71
C GLU A 154 -9.89 -5.08 1.36
N LYS A 155 -11.23 -5.03 1.38
CA LYS A 155 -11.98 -4.65 0.18
C LYS A 155 -11.74 -3.16 -0.14
N MET A 156 -11.36 -2.84 -1.37
CA MET A 156 -11.22 -1.48 -1.89
C MET A 156 -11.88 -1.38 -3.27
N GLY A 157 -13.01 -0.67 -3.34
CA GLY A 157 -13.80 -0.61 -4.58
C GLY A 157 -14.23 -2.02 -5.02
N GLU A 158 -13.87 -2.38 -6.25
CA GLU A 158 -14.14 -3.70 -6.85
C GLU A 158 -13.09 -4.76 -6.49
N GLU A 159 -11.97 -4.39 -5.85
CA GLU A 159 -10.94 -5.34 -5.43
C GLU A 159 -11.29 -5.91 -4.03
N PRO A 160 -11.67 -7.19 -3.90
CA PRO A 160 -12.13 -7.75 -2.63
C PRO A 160 -11.00 -7.96 -1.60
N ARG A 161 -9.74 -8.01 -2.06
CA ARG A 161 -8.53 -8.22 -1.25
C ARG A 161 -7.40 -7.31 -1.70
N ALA A 162 -7.68 -6.01 -1.80
CA ALA A 162 -6.65 -5.03 -2.12
C ALA A 162 -5.69 -4.89 -0.95
N LEU A 163 -4.38 -4.80 -1.22
CA LEU A 163 -3.40 -4.44 -0.22
C LEU A 163 -3.60 -2.96 0.18
N VAL A 164 -3.99 -2.70 1.43
CA VAL A 164 -4.42 -1.37 1.89
C VAL A 164 -3.55 -0.78 2.99
N ALA A 165 -2.78 -1.58 3.73
CA ALA A 165 -1.94 -1.06 4.78
C ALA A 165 -0.63 -1.81 4.93
N ALA A 166 0.38 -1.10 5.42
CA ALA A 166 1.64 -1.63 5.87
C ALA A 166 1.94 -1.06 7.25
N LYS A 167 2.41 -1.90 8.16
CA LYS A 167 2.89 -1.51 9.49
C LYS A 167 4.30 -2.02 9.64
N PHE A 168 5.21 -1.08 9.90
CA PHE A 168 6.57 -1.35 10.33
C PHE A 168 6.68 -1.06 11.83
N GLN A 169 7.35 -1.95 12.55
CA GLN A 169 7.69 -1.75 13.95
C GLN A 169 9.15 -2.12 14.17
N ASP A 170 9.89 -1.20 14.78
CA ASP A 170 11.22 -1.42 15.32
C ASP A 170 11.12 -1.50 16.84
N LYS A 171 11.40 -2.67 17.40
CA LYS A 171 11.35 -2.94 18.84
C LYS A 171 12.52 -2.32 19.59
N GLU A 172 13.66 -2.10 18.94
CA GLU A 172 14.84 -1.51 19.57
C GLU A 172 14.63 -0.03 19.83
N SER A 173 14.22 0.72 18.80
CA SER A 173 13.93 2.16 18.92
C SER A 173 12.52 2.48 19.44
N ASN A 174 11.68 1.45 19.66
CA ASN A 174 10.24 1.57 19.94
C ASN A 174 9.53 2.48 18.91
N GLN A 175 9.96 2.40 17.65
CA GLN A 175 9.35 3.14 16.55
C GLN A 175 8.26 2.29 15.90
N THR A 176 7.17 2.94 15.51
CA THR A 176 6.16 2.32 14.64
C THR A 176 5.77 3.29 13.54
N VAL A 177 5.70 2.78 12.32
CA VAL A 177 5.26 3.51 11.13
C VAL A 177 4.11 2.73 10.52
N ARG A 178 2.93 3.34 10.44
CA ARG A 178 1.74 2.76 9.79
C ARG A 178 1.41 3.57 8.55
N VAL A 179 1.31 2.91 7.42
CA VAL A 179 0.86 3.49 6.16
C VAL A 179 -0.50 2.88 5.83
N LYS A 180 -1.49 3.72 5.55
CA LYS A 180 -2.82 3.30 5.12
C LYS A 180 -3.17 3.95 3.79
N ILE A 181 -3.49 3.14 2.80
CA ILE A 181 -4.03 3.55 1.50
C ILE A 181 -5.53 3.74 1.63
N ARG A 182 -6.00 4.95 1.38
CA ARG A 182 -7.42 5.30 1.38
C ARG A 182 -8.06 5.04 0.02
N ASN A 183 -7.33 5.34 -1.06
CA ASN A 183 -7.74 4.98 -2.42
C ASN A 183 -6.53 4.74 -3.32
N ARG A 184 -6.77 3.98 -4.38
CA ARG A 184 -5.81 3.64 -5.43
C ARG A 184 -6.55 3.64 -6.76
N ASN A 185 -5.99 4.34 -7.72
CA ASN A 185 -6.48 4.41 -9.10
C ASN A 185 -5.31 4.07 -10.03
N ARG A 186 -5.39 2.89 -10.67
CA ARG A 186 -4.47 2.50 -11.75
C ARG A 186 -5.04 3.02 -13.06
N ASN A 187 -4.25 3.74 -13.86
CA ASN A 187 -4.69 4.41 -15.07
C ASN A 187 -3.90 3.95 -16.29
N THR A 188 -4.55 3.93 -17.45
CA THR A 188 -3.93 3.70 -18.76
C THR A 188 -3.18 4.93 -19.29
N ASP A 189 -3.35 6.09 -18.66
CA ASP A 189 -2.68 7.33 -19.03
C ASP A 189 -1.41 7.59 -18.21
N HIS A 190 -0.49 8.36 -18.79
CA HIS A 190 0.72 8.83 -18.13
C HIS A 190 0.43 9.97 -17.13
N VAL A 191 1.22 10.04 -16.07
CA VAL A 191 1.24 11.18 -15.15
C VAL A 191 2.47 12.05 -15.41
N ASN A 192 2.30 13.38 -15.31
CA ASN A 192 3.41 14.31 -15.49
C ASN A 192 4.33 14.35 -14.27
N LEU A 193 5.21 13.35 -14.19
CA LEU A 193 6.24 13.21 -13.17
C LEU A 193 7.34 14.29 -13.27
N LYS A 194 7.66 14.77 -14.48
CA LYS A 194 8.66 15.83 -14.68
C LYS A 194 8.28 17.14 -13.99
N LYS A 195 6.99 17.48 -13.98
CA LYS A 195 6.50 18.70 -13.31
C LYS A 195 6.68 18.63 -11.80
N VAL A 196 6.43 17.47 -11.18
CA VAL A 196 6.57 17.30 -9.72
C VAL A 196 8.03 17.19 -9.30
N TRP A 197 8.91 16.60 -10.13
CA TRP A 197 10.36 16.56 -9.89
C TRP A 197 10.96 17.97 -9.71
N LYS A 198 10.55 18.91 -10.57
CA LYS A 198 11.02 20.31 -10.46
C LYS A 198 10.70 20.95 -9.10
N LEU A 199 9.67 20.49 -8.37
CA LEU A 199 9.32 21.03 -7.06
C LEU A 199 10.32 20.65 -5.96
N LEU A 200 11.19 19.67 -6.20
CA LEU A 200 12.23 19.25 -5.25
C LEU A 200 13.55 20.00 -5.45
N GLN A 201 13.71 20.72 -6.57
CA GLN A 201 14.94 21.42 -6.93
C GLN A 201 15.01 22.87 -6.40
N TYR A 202 13.94 23.35 -5.75
CA TYR A 202 13.82 24.68 -5.15
C TYR A 202 13.55 24.54 -3.64
#